data_AF-A0A8J4C9U6-F1
#
_entry.id   AF-A0A8J4C9U6-F1
#
_cell.length_a   1.000
_cell.length_b   1.000
_cell.length_c   1.000
_cell.angle_alpha   90.00
_cell.angle_beta   90.00
_cell.angle_gamma   90.00
#
_symmetry.space_group_name_H-M   'P 1'
#
loop_
_entity.id
_entity.type
_entity.pdbx_description
1 polymer ?
#
loop_
_entity_poly.entity_id
_entity_poly.type
_entity_poly.pdbx_seq_one_letter_code
_entity_poly.pdbx_strand_id
1 'polypeptide(L)'
;MDVETEELGRNLGAICNKDTTNNFLQSVRASMMLLRRVAERDSIIAILGRRLVLACIALRRGTLKTEVSEYDGEAFFSDVAKQLYAIHVESVLRKTLLDYLHISKSGGTSFSQAARMSKCRMSGGIGQPLYIGDLPHWLNRTVFENLTNGVHMTWSLYGRVERGEMSGCERRIGNVSIQGLQYLSNEYTLHGGMGGMAGVHLCRQAVNVVTLRRAEARLVSHLHFLLAHIKVRLARSRRHTGMDIFQQKFCINNVPMWESLIPAILDNYNVRSFIGERAFHTPIWGIGPSHLEVARRLLLQFDLILDLDSGDAVSELLMYQGLGWNVTLAEVHARTAEVVSSKNNYSYTECAIEKLLAEVVPRQGPDRELYRLGRMLSLLDQLLLAWAQDIGLRPEPSAANATAVVSPGEAESPIRCGLMDKSYRSTGVPPAEEVNKEEVEHEDPAAANGNE
;
A
#
# COMPACT_ATOMS: atom_id res chain seq x y z
N MET A 1 -27.38 0.74 -5.54
CA MET A 1 -26.51 -0.26 -6.19
C MET A 1 -27.12 -0.52 -7.55
N ASP A 2 -26.35 -0.53 -8.63
CA ASP A 2 -26.95 -0.78 -9.95
C ASP A 2 -27.32 -2.26 -10.12
N VAL A 3 -28.20 -2.55 -11.09
CA VAL A 3 -28.72 -3.90 -11.34
C VAL A 3 -27.59 -4.88 -11.68
N GLU A 4 -26.56 -4.42 -12.40
CA GLU A 4 -25.41 -5.22 -12.80
C GLU A 4 -24.57 -5.65 -11.60
N THR A 5 -24.36 -4.78 -10.61
CA THR A 5 -23.61 -5.10 -9.38
C THR A 5 -24.38 -6.08 -8.50
N GLU A 6 -25.69 -5.94 -8.40
CA GLU A 6 -26.52 -6.91 -7.66
C GLU A 6 -26.53 -8.29 -8.33
N GLU A 7 -26.63 -8.32 -9.66
CA GLU A 7 -26.53 -9.54 -10.44
C GLU A 7 -25.16 -10.20 -10.28
N LEU A 8 -24.08 -9.41 -10.28
CA LEU A 8 -22.73 -9.90 -10.03
C LEU A 8 -22.63 -10.51 -8.63
N GLY A 9 -23.19 -9.85 -7.62
CA GLY A 9 -23.25 -10.39 -6.25
C GLY A 9 -23.97 -11.74 -6.18
N ARG A 10 -25.11 -11.88 -6.89
CA ARG A 10 -25.84 -13.17 -6.98
C ARG A 10 -24.99 -14.25 -7.65
N ASN A 11 -24.38 -13.94 -8.79
CA ASN A 11 -23.57 -14.90 -9.54
C ASN A 11 -22.32 -15.33 -8.76
N LEU A 12 -21.62 -14.39 -8.12
CA LEU A 12 -20.48 -14.68 -7.25
C LEU A 12 -20.89 -15.53 -6.04
N GLY A 13 -22.07 -15.28 -5.45
CA GLY A 13 -22.63 -16.13 -4.40
C GLY A 13 -22.84 -17.58 -4.86
N ALA A 14 -23.36 -17.79 -6.07
CA ALA A 14 -23.56 -19.12 -6.65
C ALA A 14 -22.23 -19.87 -6.88
N ILE A 15 -21.17 -19.18 -7.32
CA ILE A 15 -19.84 -19.79 -7.51
C ILE A 15 -19.33 -20.46 -6.22
N CYS A 16 -19.61 -19.87 -5.06
CA CYS A 16 -19.09 -20.33 -3.78
C CYS A 16 -20.00 -21.36 -3.06
N ASN A 17 -21.23 -21.56 -3.54
CA ASN A 17 -22.18 -22.53 -2.95
C ASN A 17 -21.89 -23.97 -3.39
N LYS A 18 -22.45 -25.01 -2.75
CA LYS A 18 -22.15 -26.42 -3.09
C LYS A 18 -22.96 -26.96 -4.28
N ASP A 19 -22.95 -26.25 -5.41
CA ASP A 19 -23.61 -26.71 -6.64
C ASP A 19 -22.77 -27.72 -7.43
N THR A 20 -23.38 -28.42 -8.38
CA THR A 20 -22.70 -29.35 -9.31
C THR A 20 -21.57 -28.66 -10.06
N THR A 21 -20.56 -29.43 -10.50
CA THR A 21 -19.42 -28.90 -11.27
C THR A 21 -19.87 -28.15 -12.53
N ASN A 22 -20.85 -28.65 -13.27
CA ASN A 22 -21.37 -27.96 -14.47
C ASN A 22 -21.97 -26.58 -14.14
N ASN A 23 -22.77 -26.49 -13.08
CA ASN A 23 -23.37 -25.22 -12.63
C ASN A 23 -22.27 -24.25 -12.18
N PHE A 24 -21.24 -24.74 -11.50
CA PHE A 24 -20.09 -23.94 -11.11
C PHE A 24 -19.35 -23.36 -12.32
N LEU A 25 -18.97 -24.19 -13.30
CA LEU A 25 -18.24 -23.74 -14.50
C LEU A 25 -19.05 -22.70 -15.30
N GLN A 26 -20.37 -22.91 -15.42
CA GLN A 26 -21.27 -21.95 -16.06
C GLN A 26 -21.35 -20.63 -15.26
N SER A 27 -21.47 -20.70 -13.94
CA SER A 27 -21.53 -19.52 -13.07
C SER A 27 -20.24 -18.70 -13.11
N VAL A 28 -19.08 -19.35 -13.18
CA VAL A 28 -17.78 -18.67 -13.36
C VAL A 28 -17.76 -17.92 -14.69
N ARG A 29 -18.12 -18.57 -15.81
CA ARG A 29 -18.16 -17.91 -17.13
C ARG A 29 -19.10 -16.71 -17.16
N ALA A 30 -20.32 -16.86 -16.63
CA ALA A 30 -21.28 -15.79 -16.54
C ALA A 30 -20.76 -14.61 -15.70
N SER A 31 -20.09 -14.93 -14.58
CA SER A 31 -19.50 -13.92 -13.70
C SER A 31 -18.35 -13.17 -14.33
N MET A 32 -17.53 -13.78 -15.20
CA MET A 32 -16.39 -13.10 -15.83
C MET A 32 -16.83 -11.96 -16.75
N MET A 33 -17.83 -12.20 -17.60
CA MET A 33 -18.35 -11.16 -18.50
C MET A 33 -18.94 -9.98 -17.72
N LEU A 34 -19.70 -10.27 -16.67
CA LEU A 34 -20.31 -9.24 -15.84
C LEU A 34 -19.26 -8.51 -14.98
N LEU A 35 -18.32 -9.25 -14.38
CA LEU A 35 -17.22 -8.68 -13.61
C LEU A 35 -16.39 -7.72 -14.46
N ARG A 36 -16.07 -8.08 -15.71
CA ARG A 36 -15.31 -7.19 -16.60
C ARG A 36 -16.04 -5.87 -16.84
N ARG A 37 -17.35 -5.91 -17.17
CA ARG A 37 -18.17 -4.71 -17.38
C ARG A 37 -18.25 -3.82 -16.15
N VAL A 38 -18.49 -4.40 -14.97
CA VAL A 38 -18.57 -3.64 -13.72
C VAL A 38 -17.19 -3.09 -13.33
N ALA A 39 -16.11 -3.85 -13.57
CA ALA A 39 -14.73 -3.41 -13.37
C ALA A 39 -14.33 -2.21 -14.24
N GLU A 40 -15.07 -1.92 -15.32
CA GLU A 40 -14.89 -0.70 -16.11
C GLU A 40 -15.29 0.57 -15.38
N ARG A 41 -16.25 0.45 -14.47
CA ARG A 41 -16.84 1.59 -13.75
C ARG A 41 -16.35 1.68 -12.31
N ASP A 42 -16.03 0.54 -11.69
CA ASP A 42 -15.56 0.49 -10.31
C ASP A 42 -14.34 -0.43 -10.14
N SER A 43 -13.17 0.20 -9.94
CA SER A 43 -11.91 -0.50 -9.72
C SER A 43 -11.90 -1.37 -8.45
N ILE A 44 -12.68 -1.02 -7.42
CA ILE A 44 -12.74 -1.82 -6.20
C ILE A 44 -13.45 -3.15 -6.48
N ILE A 45 -14.54 -3.11 -7.24
CA ILE A 45 -15.24 -4.34 -7.63
C ILE A 45 -14.33 -5.23 -8.48
N ALA A 46 -13.49 -4.65 -9.35
CA ALA A 46 -12.47 -5.39 -10.10
C ALA A 46 -11.51 -6.17 -9.18
N ILE A 47 -11.06 -5.57 -8.08
CA ILE A 47 -10.16 -6.20 -7.11
C ILE A 47 -10.87 -7.31 -6.33
N LEU A 48 -12.03 -6.98 -5.75
CA LEU A 48 -12.78 -7.89 -4.89
C LEU A 48 -13.32 -9.09 -5.69
N GLY A 49 -13.88 -8.84 -6.87
CA GLY A 49 -14.45 -9.88 -7.73
C GLY A 49 -13.39 -10.88 -8.19
N ARG A 50 -12.20 -10.42 -8.61
CA ARG A 50 -11.11 -11.33 -8.99
C ARG A 50 -10.69 -12.23 -7.82
N ARG A 51 -10.46 -11.65 -6.65
CA ARG A 51 -10.06 -12.40 -5.44
C ARG A 51 -11.14 -13.39 -5.01
N LEU A 52 -12.42 -13.01 -5.06
CA LEU A 52 -13.53 -13.88 -4.69
C LEU A 52 -13.66 -15.08 -5.65
N VAL A 53 -13.56 -14.85 -6.96
CA VAL A 53 -13.61 -15.93 -7.96
C VAL A 53 -12.47 -16.91 -7.74
N LEU A 54 -11.25 -16.42 -7.55
CA LEU A 54 -10.07 -17.26 -7.27
C LEU A 54 -10.22 -18.05 -5.97
N ALA A 55 -10.71 -17.41 -4.91
CA ALA A 55 -10.95 -18.08 -3.63
C ALA A 55 -11.95 -19.23 -3.81
N CYS A 56 -13.03 -19.03 -4.55
CA CYS A 56 -14.04 -20.07 -4.74
C CYS A 56 -13.58 -21.18 -5.70
N ILE A 57 -12.75 -20.88 -6.70
CA ILE A 57 -12.02 -21.92 -7.47
C ILE A 57 -11.09 -22.73 -6.56
N ALA A 58 -10.28 -22.06 -5.73
CA ALA A 58 -9.35 -22.73 -4.83
C ALA A 58 -10.05 -23.64 -3.82
N LEU A 59 -11.16 -23.18 -3.23
CA LEU A 59 -11.98 -23.97 -2.30
C LEU A 59 -12.60 -25.22 -2.93
N ARG A 60 -12.86 -25.20 -4.25
CA ARG A 60 -13.44 -26.33 -4.99
C ARG A 60 -12.41 -27.21 -5.71
N ARG A 61 -11.10 -26.92 -5.58
CA ARG A 61 -10.03 -27.64 -6.30
C ARG A 61 -10.13 -29.17 -6.19
N GLY A 62 -10.49 -29.69 -5.01
CA GLY A 62 -10.63 -31.13 -4.79
C GLY A 62 -11.71 -31.76 -5.68
N THR A 63 -12.91 -31.19 -5.69
CA THR A 63 -14.05 -31.64 -6.51
C THR A 63 -13.78 -31.47 -8.00
N LEU A 64 -13.19 -30.33 -8.39
CA LEU A 64 -12.89 -30.05 -9.80
C LEU A 64 -11.88 -31.05 -10.37
N LYS A 65 -10.91 -31.49 -9.56
CA LYS A 65 -9.92 -32.50 -9.96
C LYS A 65 -10.54 -33.87 -10.24
N THR A 66 -11.66 -34.21 -9.58
CA THR A 66 -12.31 -35.52 -9.74
C THR A 66 -13.38 -35.54 -10.82
N GLU A 67 -14.04 -34.41 -11.08
CA GLU A 67 -15.23 -34.35 -11.95
C GLU A 67 -14.96 -33.77 -13.34
N VAL A 68 -13.85 -33.04 -13.54
CA VAL A 68 -13.49 -32.43 -14.82
C VAL A 68 -12.32 -33.20 -15.42
N SER A 69 -12.40 -33.51 -16.72
CA SER A 69 -11.25 -34.08 -17.44
C SER A 69 -10.07 -33.11 -17.38
N GLU A 70 -8.84 -33.63 -17.37
CA GLU A 70 -7.64 -32.79 -17.29
C GLU A 70 -7.58 -31.76 -18.43
N TYR A 71 -7.92 -32.18 -19.65
CA TYR A 71 -7.95 -31.33 -20.83
C TYR A 71 -9.03 -30.23 -20.76
N ASP A 72 -10.28 -30.58 -20.42
CA ASP A 72 -11.36 -29.59 -20.32
C ASP A 72 -11.11 -28.61 -19.17
N GLY A 73 -10.53 -29.12 -18.08
CA GLY A 73 -10.08 -28.34 -16.95
C GLY A 73 -9.04 -27.32 -17.37
N GLU A 74 -7.94 -27.75 -17.98
CA GLU A 74 -6.85 -26.87 -18.42
C GLU A 74 -7.33 -25.76 -19.37
N ALA A 75 -8.17 -26.09 -20.34
CA ALA A 75 -8.73 -25.11 -21.28
C ALA A 75 -9.65 -24.10 -20.56
N PHE A 76 -10.58 -24.57 -19.73
CA PHE A 76 -11.48 -23.71 -18.95
C PHE A 76 -10.71 -22.79 -18.02
N PHE A 77 -9.79 -23.36 -17.26
CA PHE A 77 -9.02 -22.64 -16.28
C PHE A 77 -8.15 -21.60 -17.01
N SER A 78 -7.44 -21.96 -18.08
CA SER A 78 -6.63 -21.01 -18.85
C SER A 78 -7.42 -19.81 -19.36
N ASP A 79 -8.66 -20.03 -19.81
CA ASP A 79 -9.56 -18.95 -20.20
C ASP A 79 -9.92 -18.04 -19.02
N VAL A 80 -10.25 -18.61 -17.86
CA VAL A 80 -10.52 -17.84 -16.64
C VAL A 80 -9.30 -17.02 -16.22
N ALA A 81 -8.10 -17.59 -16.26
CA ALA A 81 -6.86 -16.88 -15.93
C ALA A 81 -6.62 -15.68 -16.87
N LYS A 82 -6.82 -15.87 -18.18
CA LYS A 82 -6.74 -14.79 -19.18
C LYS A 82 -7.71 -13.65 -18.85
N GLN A 83 -8.97 -13.98 -18.56
CA GLN A 83 -9.99 -12.98 -18.26
C GLN A 83 -9.69 -12.22 -16.95
N LEU A 84 -9.36 -12.94 -15.87
CA LEU A 84 -9.01 -12.32 -14.59
C LEU A 84 -7.75 -11.45 -14.68
N TYR A 85 -6.74 -11.89 -15.43
CA TYR A 85 -5.53 -11.11 -15.64
C TYR A 85 -5.78 -9.88 -16.52
N ALA A 86 -6.62 -9.99 -17.56
CA ALA A 86 -7.03 -8.84 -18.35
C ALA A 86 -7.73 -7.78 -17.48
N ILE A 87 -8.66 -8.19 -16.60
CA ILE A 87 -9.33 -7.29 -15.65
C ILE A 87 -8.31 -6.61 -14.72
N HIS A 88 -7.28 -7.34 -14.26
CA HIS A 88 -6.19 -6.76 -13.45
C HIS A 88 -5.44 -5.68 -14.22
N VAL A 89 -4.94 -6.02 -15.41
CA VAL A 89 -4.14 -5.12 -16.24
C VAL A 89 -4.94 -3.87 -16.63
N GLU A 90 -6.19 -4.03 -17.05
CA GLU A 90 -7.09 -2.93 -17.39
C GLU A 90 -7.34 -2.01 -16.17
N SER A 91 -7.54 -2.57 -14.98
CA SER A 91 -7.70 -1.80 -13.75
C SER A 91 -6.46 -0.96 -13.43
N VAL A 92 -5.25 -1.51 -13.61
CA VAL A 92 -3.99 -0.79 -13.39
C VAL A 92 -3.78 0.30 -14.45
N LEU A 93 -3.98 -0.01 -15.73
CA LEU A 93 -3.77 0.94 -16.85
C LEU A 93 -4.64 2.20 -16.74
N ARG A 94 -5.85 2.07 -16.18
CA ARG A 94 -6.77 3.21 -15.97
C ARG A 94 -6.28 4.18 -14.90
N LYS A 95 -5.37 3.77 -14.02
CA LYS A 95 -4.81 4.58 -12.92
C LYS A 95 -3.49 5.22 -13.35
N THR A 96 -3.29 6.51 -13.03
CA THR A 96 -2.11 7.28 -13.47
C THR A 96 -0.98 7.33 -12.45
N LEU A 97 -1.28 6.91 -11.23
CA LEU A 97 -0.42 7.07 -10.07
C LEU A 97 -0.41 5.78 -9.28
N LEU A 98 0.75 5.40 -8.75
CA LEU A 98 0.87 4.44 -7.67
C LEU A 98 0.93 5.17 -6.33
N ASP A 99 -0.01 4.88 -5.43
CA ASP A 99 0.02 5.32 -4.03
C ASP A 99 0.40 4.14 -3.14
N TYR A 100 1.64 4.14 -2.67
CA TYR A 100 2.21 3.06 -1.87
C TYR A 100 2.04 3.37 -0.39
N LEU A 101 1.24 2.57 0.33
CA LEU A 101 1.21 2.61 1.79
C LEU A 101 2.48 1.93 2.32
N HIS A 102 3.48 2.76 2.63
CA HIS A 102 4.75 2.34 3.19
C HIS A 102 4.62 2.15 4.70
N ILE A 103 4.30 0.93 5.12
CA ILE A 103 4.38 0.59 6.54
C ILE A 103 5.85 0.38 6.92
N SER A 104 6.35 1.24 7.80
CA SER A 104 7.77 1.22 8.20
C SER A 104 8.21 -0.17 8.67
N LYS A 105 9.38 -0.59 8.16
CA LYS A 105 10.03 -1.90 8.38
C LYS A 105 9.34 -3.10 7.75
N SER A 106 8.48 -2.84 6.78
CA SER A 106 7.91 -3.84 5.88
C SER A 106 8.54 -3.77 4.48
N GLY A 107 9.80 -3.33 4.33
CA GLY A 107 10.52 -3.37 3.05
C GLY A 107 10.29 -2.17 2.11
N GLY A 108 9.55 -1.14 2.54
CA GLY A 108 9.15 -0.07 1.62
C GLY A 108 10.24 0.86 1.10
N THR A 109 11.40 0.95 1.76
CA THR A 109 12.56 1.65 1.17
C THR A 109 13.06 0.91 -0.09
N SER A 110 13.15 -0.41 -0.04
CA SER A 110 13.51 -1.22 -1.21
C SER A 110 12.46 -1.11 -2.30
N PHE A 111 11.17 -1.14 -1.95
CA PHE A 111 10.07 -0.98 -2.91
C PHE A 111 10.15 0.38 -3.64
N SER A 112 10.39 1.46 -2.89
CA SER A 112 10.56 2.81 -3.46
C SER A 112 11.80 2.90 -4.36
N GLN A 113 12.87 2.17 -4.04
CA GLN A 113 14.05 2.11 -4.89
C GLN A 113 13.81 1.28 -6.14
N ALA A 114 13.09 0.17 -6.05
CA ALA A 114 12.65 -0.61 -7.20
C ALA A 114 11.79 0.23 -8.15
N ALA A 115 10.83 1.01 -7.61
CA ALA A 115 10.03 1.95 -8.40
C ALA A 115 10.90 2.92 -9.20
N ARG A 116 11.91 3.52 -8.56
CA ARG A 116 12.87 4.41 -9.23
C ARG A 116 13.66 3.70 -10.33
N MET A 117 14.12 2.48 -10.06
CA MET A 117 14.90 1.70 -11.01
C MET A 117 14.05 1.25 -12.20
N SER A 118 12.76 0.97 -11.97
CA SER A 118 11.71 0.79 -12.97
C SER A 118 11.15 2.13 -13.49
N LYS A 119 11.94 3.20 -13.45
CA LYS A 119 11.72 4.49 -14.12
C LYS A 119 10.42 5.21 -13.75
N CYS A 120 9.80 4.87 -12.62
CA CYS A 120 8.68 5.64 -12.09
C CYS A 120 9.13 7.03 -11.68
N ARG A 121 8.45 8.06 -12.21
CA ARG A 121 8.71 9.45 -11.82
C ARG A 121 8.21 9.69 -10.40
N MET A 122 9.10 10.08 -9.51
CA MET A 122 8.81 10.29 -8.08
C MET A 122 9.62 11.47 -7.54
N SER A 123 9.19 12.04 -6.42
CA SER A 123 9.99 13.04 -5.71
C SER A 123 11.27 12.44 -5.13
N GLY A 124 12.14 13.29 -4.58
CA GLY A 124 13.36 12.85 -3.90
C GLY A 124 13.12 11.86 -2.74
N GLY A 125 14.20 11.25 -2.26
CA GLY A 125 14.17 10.33 -1.11
C GLY A 125 13.54 8.99 -1.47
N ILE A 126 12.34 8.72 -0.94
CA ILE A 126 11.56 7.49 -1.20
C ILE A 126 10.20 7.82 -1.81
N GLY A 127 10.06 8.96 -2.48
CA GLY A 127 8.80 9.36 -3.13
C GLY A 127 7.79 10.00 -2.19
N GLN A 128 8.29 10.72 -1.18
CA GLN A 128 7.50 11.47 -0.20
C GLN A 128 7.70 12.97 -0.40
N PRO A 129 6.85 13.64 -1.19
CA PRO A 129 6.89 15.08 -1.28
C PRO A 129 6.51 15.68 0.10
N LEU A 130 7.39 16.51 0.67
CA LEU A 130 7.22 17.02 2.04
C LEU A 130 5.91 17.80 2.24
N TYR A 131 5.43 18.49 1.21
CA TYR A 131 4.19 19.27 1.24
C TYR A 131 2.92 18.42 1.41
N ILE A 132 3.01 17.10 1.22
CA ILE A 132 1.87 16.18 1.36
C ILE A 132 1.65 15.77 2.83
N GLY A 133 2.69 15.82 3.67
CA GLY A 133 2.59 15.43 5.08
C GLY A 133 2.57 13.92 5.32
N ASP A 134 3.13 13.13 4.41
CA ASP A 134 3.18 11.66 4.49
C ASP A 134 4.39 11.10 5.28
N LEU A 135 5.05 11.95 6.05
CA LEU A 135 6.21 11.55 6.83
C LEU A 135 5.82 10.60 7.97
N PRO A 136 6.75 9.76 8.44
CA PRO A 136 6.48 8.86 9.56
C PRO A 136 6.23 9.60 10.88
N HIS A 137 5.19 9.19 11.61
CA HIS A 137 4.81 9.72 12.94
C HIS A 137 5.24 8.76 14.06
N TRP A 138 6.54 8.47 14.13
CA TRP A 138 7.08 7.43 15.01
C TRP A 138 7.27 7.88 16.46
N LEU A 139 7.86 9.07 16.65
CA LEU A 139 8.31 9.53 17.96
C LEU A 139 7.40 10.66 18.47
N ASN A 140 7.05 10.61 19.75
CA ASN A 140 6.51 11.74 20.48
C ASN A 140 7.62 12.78 20.67
N ARG A 141 7.48 13.95 20.04
CA ARG A 141 8.50 14.99 20.06
C ARG A 141 8.85 15.47 21.46
N THR A 142 7.85 15.82 22.25
CA THR A 142 8.05 16.38 23.59
C THR A 142 8.78 15.39 24.49
N VAL A 143 8.38 14.11 24.44
CA VAL A 143 9.05 13.05 25.22
C VAL A 143 10.48 12.86 24.73
N PHE A 144 10.71 12.80 23.42
CA PHE A 144 12.05 12.62 22.87
C PHE A 144 13.00 13.78 23.21
N GLU A 145 12.55 15.03 23.05
CA GLU A 145 13.34 16.22 23.38
C GLU A 145 13.66 16.27 24.88
N ASN A 146 12.72 15.92 25.75
CA ASN A 146 12.95 15.84 27.19
C ASN A 146 13.98 14.77 27.56
N LEU A 147 13.90 13.58 26.96
CA LEU A 147 14.85 12.48 27.22
C LEU A 147 16.26 12.80 26.70
N THR A 148 16.37 13.65 25.69
CA THR A 148 17.63 13.92 24.98
C THR A 148 18.21 15.30 25.24
N ASN A 149 17.59 16.09 26.11
CA ASN A 149 17.94 17.49 26.37
C ASN A 149 17.93 18.33 25.09
N GLY A 150 16.83 18.29 24.35
CA GLY A 150 16.54 19.16 23.20
C GLY A 150 17.05 18.66 21.85
N VAL A 151 17.35 17.37 21.69
CA VAL A 151 17.74 16.83 20.38
C VAL A 151 16.51 16.58 19.52
N HIS A 152 16.56 17.05 18.28
CA HIS A 152 15.47 16.88 17.31
C HIS A 152 15.72 15.73 16.32
N MET A 153 14.64 15.03 15.95
CA MET A 153 14.60 14.04 14.86
C MET A 153 13.42 14.33 13.92
N THR A 154 13.60 14.09 12.63
CA THR A 154 12.61 14.42 11.59
C THR A 154 11.29 13.65 11.73
N TRP A 155 11.32 12.46 12.33
CA TRP A 155 10.15 11.59 12.55
C TRP A 155 9.47 11.80 13.92
N SER A 156 9.86 12.87 14.62
CA SER A 156 9.21 13.31 15.86
C SER A 156 7.92 14.09 15.58
N LEU A 157 6.94 13.36 15.04
CA LEU A 157 5.67 13.90 14.56
C LEU A 157 4.44 13.25 15.22
N TYR A 158 4.63 12.24 16.08
CA TYR A 158 3.50 11.66 16.80
C TYR A 158 2.79 12.72 17.65
N GLY A 159 1.45 12.72 17.59
CA GLY A 159 0.58 13.71 18.23
C GLY A 159 0.13 14.82 17.28
N ARG A 160 0.70 14.91 16.07
CA ARG A 160 0.21 15.81 15.01
C ARG A 160 -0.78 15.06 14.15
N VAL A 161 -2.06 15.42 14.28
CA VAL A 161 -3.18 14.66 13.70
C VAL A 161 -3.47 15.04 12.25
N GLU A 162 -3.02 16.17 11.73
CA GLU A 162 -3.52 16.66 10.44
C GLU A 162 -2.42 16.69 9.39
N ARG A 163 -2.63 15.97 8.28
CA ARG A 163 -2.11 16.43 6.99
C ARG A 163 -2.74 17.78 6.72
N GLY A 164 -1.96 18.73 6.23
CA GLY A 164 -2.45 20.06 5.87
C GLY A 164 -3.48 20.01 4.73
N GLU A 165 -3.43 20.98 3.82
CA GLU A 165 -4.44 21.12 2.74
C GLU A 165 -4.56 19.95 1.74
N MET A 166 -3.77 18.88 1.91
CA MET A 166 -3.62 17.75 0.98
C MET A 166 -4.34 16.47 1.41
N SER A 167 -5.28 16.55 2.35
CA SER A 167 -5.98 15.39 2.93
C SER A 167 -6.98 14.69 1.99
N GLY A 168 -7.44 15.37 0.93
CA GLY A 168 -8.39 14.83 -0.05
C GLY A 168 -7.73 14.18 -1.26
N CYS A 169 -8.27 13.04 -1.72
CA CYS A 169 -7.73 12.30 -2.86
C CYS A 169 -7.66 13.12 -4.15
N GLU A 170 -8.69 13.86 -4.52
CA GLU A 170 -8.67 14.65 -5.76
C GLU A 170 -7.55 15.69 -5.77
N ARG A 171 -7.43 16.45 -4.69
CA ARG A 171 -6.38 17.48 -4.55
C ARG A 171 -4.98 16.86 -4.48
N ARG A 172 -4.84 15.73 -3.78
CA ARG A 172 -3.60 14.93 -3.72
C ARG A 172 -3.18 14.47 -5.11
N ILE A 173 -4.05 13.79 -5.84
CA ILE A 173 -3.77 13.26 -7.18
C ILE A 173 -3.52 14.39 -8.17
N GLY A 174 -4.32 15.47 -8.13
CA GLY A 174 -4.17 16.63 -9.01
C GLY A 174 -2.79 17.29 -8.86
N ASN A 175 -2.39 17.62 -7.62
CA ASN A 175 -1.11 18.26 -7.37
C ASN A 175 0.10 17.39 -7.73
N VAL A 176 -0.01 16.08 -7.54
CA VAL A 176 1.05 15.12 -7.86
C VAL A 176 1.15 14.92 -9.38
N SER A 177 0.01 14.89 -10.05
CA SER A 177 -0.08 14.80 -11.52
C SER A 177 0.48 16.05 -12.22
N ILE A 178 0.23 17.25 -11.70
CA ILE A 178 0.79 18.51 -12.22
C ILE A 178 2.32 18.49 -12.21
N GLN A 179 2.93 17.89 -11.19
CA GLN A 179 4.39 17.73 -11.09
C GLN A 179 4.93 16.56 -11.96
N GLY A 180 4.05 15.87 -12.68
CA GLY A 180 4.36 14.72 -13.52
C GLY A 180 4.75 13.48 -12.73
N LEU A 181 4.48 13.41 -11.43
CA LEU A 181 4.82 12.25 -10.61
C LEU A 181 3.86 11.08 -10.90
N GLN A 182 4.39 9.87 -10.90
CA GLN A 182 3.68 8.60 -11.11
C GLN A 182 3.73 7.68 -9.89
N TYR A 183 4.50 8.05 -8.87
CA TYR A 183 4.66 7.27 -7.65
C TYR A 183 4.68 8.18 -6.42
N LEU A 184 3.92 7.79 -5.40
CA LEU A 184 3.95 8.33 -4.05
C LEU A 184 4.17 7.21 -3.04
N SER A 185 4.89 7.55 -1.98
CA SER A 185 5.03 6.71 -0.79
C SER A 185 4.43 7.43 0.40
N ASN A 186 3.56 6.74 1.12
CA ASN A 186 2.84 7.24 2.29
C ASN A 186 3.29 6.46 3.54
N GLU A 187 4.02 7.10 4.46
CA GLU A 187 4.50 6.47 5.71
C GLU A 187 3.66 6.79 6.95
N TYR A 188 2.56 7.53 6.79
CA TYR A 188 1.74 7.95 7.90
C TYR A 188 0.53 7.02 8.11
N THR A 189 -0.55 7.22 7.38
CA THR A 189 -1.78 6.42 7.45
C THR A 189 -2.63 6.62 6.20
N LEU A 190 -3.72 5.89 6.03
CA LEU A 190 -4.65 6.10 4.92
C LEU A 190 -5.37 7.46 5.00
N HIS A 191 -6.00 7.86 3.90
CA HIS A 191 -6.50 9.22 3.71
C HIS A 191 -7.80 9.47 4.47
N GLY A 192 -8.02 10.74 4.86
CA GLY A 192 -9.21 11.15 5.61
C GLY A 192 -9.17 10.72 7.08
N GLY A 193 -10.36 10.46 7.63
CA GLY A 193 -10.49 10.03 9.02
C GLY A 193 -10.32 11.11 10.09
N MET A 194 -10.43 12.38 9.71
CA MET A 194 -10.33 13.54 10.62
C MET A 194 -11.41 13.53 11.72
N GLY A 195 -12.63 13.11 11.39
CA GLY A 195 -13.72 12.90 12.33
C GLY A 195 -13.70 11.54 13.06
N GLY A 196 -12.65 10.74 12.86
CA GLY A 196 -12.56 9.34 13.30
C GLY A 196 -12.47 8.37 12.12
N MET A 197 -12.39 7.07 12.39
CA MET A 197 -12.05 6.05 11.38
C MET A 197 -13.11 5.79 10.29
N ALA A 198 -14.33 6.32 10.41
CA ALA A 198 -15.42 6.05 9.46
C ALA A 198 -15.22 6.69 8.08
N GLY A 199 -14.48 7.80 8.00
CA GLY A 199 -14.24 8.54 6.75
C GLY A 199 -12.93 8.16 6.04
N VAL A 200 -12.31 7.05 6.44
CA VAL A 200 -11.01 6.64 5.93
C VAL A 200 -11.15 5.92 4.62
N HIS A 201 -10.28 6.22 3.66
CA HIS A 201 -10.41 5.70 2.32
C HIS A 201 -9.06 5.62 1.58
N LEU A 202 -9.08 4.87 0.48
CA LEU A 202 -8.02 4.83 -0.53
C LEU A 202 -8.37 5.79 -1.67
N CYS A 203 -7.35 6.28 -2.38
CA CYS A 203 -7.58 7.04 -3.60
C CYS A 203 -7.84 6.06 -4.75
N ARG A 204 -9.10 5.94 -5.16
CA ARG A 204 -9.53 5.00 -6.22
C ARG A 204 -8.85 5.29 -7.58
N GLN A 205 -8.43 6.53 -7.78
CA GLN A 205 -7.71 6.98 -8.98
C GLN A 205 -6.26 6.49 -9.05
N ALA A 206 -5.73 5.95 -7.95
CA ALA A 206 -4.37 5.42 -7.85
C ALA A 206 -4.36 3.89 -7.77
N VAL A 207 -3.25 3.30 -8.21
CA VAL A 207 -2.88 1.91 -7.93
C VAL A 207 -2.42 1.88 -6.47
N ASN A 208 -3.24 1.31 -5.59
CA ASN A 208 -2.96 1.26 -4.17
C ASN A 208 -2.20 -0.02 -3.86
N VAL A 209 -0.96 0.13 -3.37
CA VAL A 209 -0.08 -1.01 -3.04
C VAL A 209 0.36 -0.91 -1.59
N VAL A 210 0.44 -2.04 -0.90
CA VAL A 210 1.00 -2.13 0.46
C VAL A 210 1.94 -3.30 0.58
N THR A 211 3.00 -3.14 1.36
CA THR A 211 3.82 -4.27 1.81
C THR A 211 3.61 -4.51 3.29
N LEU A 212 3.30 -5.76 3.63
CA LEU A 212 3.07 -6.22 4.98
C LEU A 212 4.22 -7.11 5.45
N ARG A 213 4.37 -7.20 6.77
CA ARG A 213 5.33 -8.07 7.45
C ARG A 213 4.71 -8.56 8.74
N ARG A 214 5.10 -9.74 9.21
CA ARG A 214 4.75 -10.24 10.55
C ARG A 214 4.99 -9.15 11.61
N ALA A 215 3.98 -8.96 12.45
CA ALA A 215 3.90 -7.86 13.40
C ALA A 215 5.12 -7.80 14.33
N GLU A 216 5.56 -8.96 14.82
CA GLU A 216 6.70 -9.10 15.73
C GLU A 216 8.01 -8.76 15.03
N ALA A 217 8.24 -9.33 13.85
CA ALA A 217 9.45 -9.08 13.08
C ALA A 217 9.58 -7.60 12.69
N ARG A 218 8.45 -6.98 12.33
CA ARG A 218 8.36 -5.53 12.08
C ARG A 218 8.69 -4.73 13.33
N LEU A 219 8.07 -5.04 14.47
CA LEU A 219 8.27 -4.34 15.74
C LEU A 219 9.75 -4.39 16.19
N VAL A 220 10.35 -5.58 16.20
CA VAL A 220 11.76 -5.78 16.55
C VAL A 220 12.67 -4.98 15.61
N SER A 221 12.43 -5.09 14.30
CA SER A 221 13.20 -4.34 13.30
C SER A 221 13.06 -2.82 13.48
N HIS A 222 11.89 -2.34 13.91
CA HIS A 222 11.65 -0.92 14.14
C HIS A 222 12.39 -0.42 15.37
N LEU A 223 12.36 -1.17 16.48
CA LEU A 223 13.07 -0.80 17.71
C LEU A 223 14.58 -0.72 17.48
N HIS A 224 15.19 -1.73 16.85
CA HIS A 224 16.63 -1.67 16.54
C HIS A 224 16.98 -0.54 15.57
N PHE A 225 16.13 -0.27 14.59
CA PHE A 225 16.33 0.87 13.70
C PHE A 225 16.31 2.20 14.45
N LEU A 226 15.35 2.40 15.37
CA LEU A 226 15.29 3.61 16.18
C LEU A 226 16.53 3.73 17.06
N LEU A 227 16.92 2.66 17.76
CA LEU A 227 18.09 2.66 18.64
C LEU A 227 19.37 3.03 17.87
N ALA A 228 19.61 2.42 16.71
CA ALA A 228 20.77 2.73 15.87
C ALA A 228 20.82 4.22 15.48
N HIS A 229 19.68 4.80 15.10
CA HIS A 229 19.62 6.20 14.69
C HIS A 229 19.64 7.19 15.85
N ILE A 230 19.01 6.88 16.98
CA ILE A 230 19.06 7.69 18.21
C ILE A 230 20.50 7.75 18.70
N LYS A 231 21.21 6.62 18.76
CA LYS A 231 22.64 6.55 19.10
C LYS A 231 23.47 7.52 18.26
N VAL A 232 23.39 7.40 16.94
CA VAL A 232 24.18 8.24 16.02
C VAL A 232 23.79 9.71 16.14
N ARG A 233 22.49 10.01 16.29
CA ARG A 233 22.01 11.38 16.43
C ARG A 233 22.51 12.02 17.72
N LEU A 234 22.49 11.30 18.84
CA LEU A 234 22.99 11.77 20.13
C LEU A 234 24.51 11.97 20.10
N ALA A 235 25.26 10.98 19.59
CA ALA A 235 26.72 11.07 19.45
C ALA A 235 27.15 12.30 18.64
N ARG A 236 26.41 12.64 17.57
CA ARG A 236 26.68 13.83 16.74
C ARG A 236 26.27 15.14 17.41
N SER A 237 25.16 15.15 18.14
CA SER A 237 24.60 16.38 18.72
C SER A 237 25.25 16.75 20.07
N ARG A 238 25.82 15.76 20.77
CA ARG A 238 26.37 15.89 22.12
C ARG A 238 27.63 15.02 22.25
N ARG A 239 28.78 15.51 21.79
CA ARG A 239 30.02 14.72 21.66
C ARG A 239 30.45 13.98 22.94
N HIS A 240 30.28 14.59 24.11
CA HIS A 240 30.74 14.01 25.38
C HIS A 240 29.64 13.30 26.18
N THR A 241 28.39 13.76 26.11
CA THR A 241 27.30 13.24 26.94
C THR A 241 26.25 12.45 26.16
N GLY A 242 26.29 12.46 24.82
CA GLY A 242 25.27 11.83 23.98
C GLY A 242 25.22 10.31 24.15
N MET A 243 26.38 9.66 24.30
CA MET A 243 26.45 8.22 24.53
C MET A 243 25.96 7.83 25.93
N ASP A 244 26.25 8.65 26.94
CA ASP A 244 25.74 8.43 28.30
C ASP A 244 24.22 8.54 28.33
N ILE A 245 23.66 9.57 27.67
CA ILE A 245 22.21 9.73 27.51
C ILE A 245 21.62 8.51 26.79
N PHE A 246 22.25 8.06 25.70
CA PHE A 246 21.78 6.89 24.95
C PHE A 246 21.66 5.66 25.85
N GLN A 247 22.74 5.32 26.55
CA GLN A 247 22.80 4.15 27.42
C GLN A 247 21.82 4.25 28.60
N GLN A 248 21.76 5.40 29.27
CA GLN A 248 20.93 5.60 30.45
C GLN A 248 19.43 5.69 30.15
N LYS A 249 19.05 6.18 28.96
CA LYS A 249 17.63 6.46 28.64
C LYS A 249 17.03 5.47 27.67
N PHE A 250 17.79 4.90 26.73
CA PHE A 250 17.26 4.07 25.66
C PHE A 250 17.70 2.60 25.76
N CYS A 251 18.84 2.29 26.37
CA CYS A 251 19.22 0.90 26.65
C CYS A 251 18.62 0.35 27.96
N ILE A 252 17.62 1.02 28.54
CA ILE A 252 16.90 0.55 29.71
C ILE A 252 15.57 -0.12 29.34
N ASN A 253 15.24 -1.21 30.05
CA ASN A 253 13.95 -1.91 29.93
C ASN A 253 12.82 -1.18 30.68
N ASN A 254 12.58 0.08 30.33
CA ASN A 254 11.52 0.91 30.92
C ASN A 254 10.32 1.00 29.95
N VAL A 255 9.36 0.09 30.12
CA VAL A 255 8.18 0.02 29.25
C VAL A 255 7.36 1.33 29.25
N PRO A 256 6.99 1.93 30.40
CA PRO A 256 6.24 3.19 30.41
C PRO A 256 6.92 4.33 29.64
N MET A 257 8.26 4.41 29.67
CA MET A 257 9.01 5.38 28.89
C MET A 257 8.84 5.13 27.38
N TRP A 258 9.01 3.89 26.93
CA TRP A 258 8.83 3.52 25.52
C TRP A 258 7.38 3.71 25.05
N GLU A 259 6.39 3.40 25.90
CA GLU A 259 4.97 3.66 25.64
C GLU A 259 4.69 5.16 25.42
N SER A 260 5.34 6.02 26.20
CA SER A 260 5.23 7.47 26.03
C SER A 260 5.96 7.99 24.79
N LEU A 261 7.10 7.37 24.45
CA LEU A 261 7.98 7.82 23.38
C LEU A 261 7.52 7.38 21.99
N ILE A 262 7.09 6.12 21.82
CA ILE A 262 6.74 5.52 20.53
C ILE A 262 5.40 4.76 20.57
N PRO A 263 4.32 5.37 21.09
CA PRO A 263 3.04 4.70 21.29
C PRO A 263 2.50 4.00 20.04
N ALA A 264 2.58 4.65 18.87
CA ALA A 264 2.11 4.07 17.62
C ALA A 264 2.87 2.78 17.26
N ILE A 265 4.19 2.74 17.48
CA ILE A 265 5.02 1.60 17.08
C ILE A 265 4.75 0.39 17.95
N LEU A 266 4.55 0.59 19.26
CA LEU A 266 4.33 -0.49 20.23
C LEU A 266 2.93 -1.08 20.18
N ASP A 267 1.95 -0.34 19.67
CA ASP A 267 0.55 -0.76 19.72
C ASP A 267 -0.06 -0.86 18.32
N ASN A 268 0.07 -2.04 17.71
CA ASN A 268 -0.65 -2.42 16.49
C ASN A 268 -0.46 -1.42 15.33
N TYR A 269 0.82 -1.14 15.02
CA TYR A 269 1.24 -0.14 14.03
C TYR A 269 0.69 -0.43 12.63
N ASN A 270 0.55 -1.70 12.24
CA ASN A 270 -0.05 -2.02 10.94
C ASN A 270 -1.48 -1.49 10.93
N VAL A 271 -2.33 -1.89 11.88
CA VAL A 271 -3.73 -1.41 11.98
C VAL A 271 -3.80 0.11 12.03
N ARG A 272 -2.95 0.79 12.83
CA ARG A 272 -2.89 2.26 12.89
C ARG A 272 -2.67 2.90 11.53
N SER A 273 -1.84 2.29 10.69
CA SER A 273 -1.53 2.79 9.34
C SER A 273 -2.72 2.69 8.37
N PHE A 274 -3.77 1.93 8.69
CA PHE A 274 -4.98 1.83 7.86
C PHE A 274 -6.15 2.69 8.34
N ILE A 275 -6.19 3.13 9.60
CA ILE A 275 -7.41 3.67 10.22
C ILE A 275 -7.51 5.20 10.21
N GLY A 276 -6.68 5.86 9.40
CA GLY A 276 -6.70 7.31 9.20
C GLY A 276 -6.11 8.12 10.34
N GLU A 277 -6.11 9.43 10.16
CA GLU A 277 -5.20 10.33 10.86
C GLU A 277 -5.52 10.47 12.36
N ARG A 278 -6.81 10.60 12.71
CA ARG A 278 -7.24 10.68 14.12
C ARG A 278 -7.11 9.36 14.85
N ALA A 279 -7.53 8.25 14.24
CA ALA A 279 -7.47 6.94 14.90
C ALA A 279 -6.05 6.37 14.93
N PHE A 280 -5.14 6.81 14.05
CA PHE A 280 -3.70 6.56 14.20
C PHE A 280 -3.18 7.03 15.57
N HIS A 281 -3.79 8.06 16.15
CA HIS A 281 -3.44 8.65 17.43
C HIS A 281 -4.30 8.17 18.61
N THR A 282 -5.11 7.11 18.43
CA THR A 282 -5.81 6.46 19.54
C THR A 282 -4.83 6.16 20.68
N PRO A 283 -5.19 6.37 21.96
CA PRO A 283 -4.31 6.09 23.09
C PRO A 283 -3.67 4.69 23.00
N ILE A 284 -2.50 4.53 23.62
CA ILE A 284 -1.80 3.25 23.63
C ILE A 284 -2.71 2.16 24.24
N TRP A 285 -2.74 1.00 23.61
CA TRP A 285 -3.60 -0.15 23.92
C TRP A 285 -5.10 0.08 23.64
N GLY A 286 -5.45 1.18 22.97
CA GLY A 286 -6.83 1.47 22.55
C GLY A 286 -7.21 0.88 21.19
N ILE A 287 -6.26 0.29 20.44
CA ILE A 287 -6.57 -0.40 19.19
C ILE A 287 -7.31 -1.70 19.51
N GLY A 288 -8.47 -1.89 18.89
CA GLY A 288 -9.42 -2.95 19.23
C GLY A 288 -10.22 -3.46 18.03
N PRO A 289 -11.26 -4.28 18.25
CA PRO A 289 -11.98 -4.98 17.18
C PRO A 289 -12.57 -4.05 16.12
N SER A 290 -13.11 -2.89 16.51
CA SER A 290 -13.69 -1.92 15.58
C SER A 290 -12.66 -1.28 14.64
N HIS A 291 -11.46 -0.98 15.17
CA HIS A 291 -10.33 -0.49 14.38
C HIS A 291 -9.83 -1.55 13.39
N LEU A 292 -9.71 -2.80 13.86
CA LEU A 292 -9.31 -3.92 13.01
C LEU A 292 -10.31 -4.15 11.86
N GLU A 293 -11.60 -4.06 12.13
CA GLU A 293 -12.64 -4.22 11.10
C GLU A 293 -12.51 -3.16 9.99
N VAL A 294 -12.27 -1.90 10.34
CA VAL A 294 -12.00 -0.85 9.35
C VAL A 294 -10.73 -1.15 8.55
N ALA A 295 -9.65 -1.54 9.23
CA ALA A 295 -8.39 -1.88 8.57
C ALA A 295 -8.55 -3.06 7.60
N ARG A 296 -9.31 -4.10 7.97
CA ARG A 296 -9.61 -5.25 7.10
C ARG A 296 -10.37 -4.82 5.84
N ARG A 297 -11.41 -3.99 5.99
CA ARG A 297 -12.18 -3.47 4.85
C ARG A 297 -11.33 -2.66 3.88
N LEU A 298 -10.40 -1.87 4.40
CA LEU A 298 -9.49 -1.07 3.57
C LEU A 298 -8.44 -1.96 2.90
N LEU A 299 -7.88 -2.93 3.62
CA LEU A 299 -6.91 -3.87 3.06
C LEU A 299 -7.48 -4.66 1.86
N LEU A 300 -8.75 -5.08 1.92
CA LEU A 300 -9.43 -5.76 0.82
C LEU A 300 -9.46 -4.96 -0.49
N GLN A 301 -9.35 -3.65 -0.42
CA GLN A 301 -9.46 -2.73 -1.56
C GLN A 301 -8.10 -2.39 -2.21
N PHE A 302 -6.98 -2.88 -1.67
CA PHE A 302 -5.66 -2.68 -2.28
C PHE A 302 -5.54 -3.48 -3.59
N ASP A 303 -5.01 -2.83 -4.63
CA ASP A 303 -4.76 -3.43 -5.94
C ASP A 303 -3.79 -4.62 -5.83
N LEU A 304 -2.72 -4.44 -5.03
CA LEU A 304 -1.74 -5.48 -4.73
C LEU A 304 -1.30 -5.42 -3.27
N ILE A 305 -1.13 -6.58 -2.67
CA ILE A 305 -0.59 -6.76 -1.32
C ILE A 305 0.64 -7.65 -1.40
N LEU A 306 1.78 -7.10 -0.98
CA LEU A 306 3.03 -7.83 -0.90
C LEU A 306 3.22 -8.34 0.54
N ASP A 307 3.53 -9.62 0.70
CA ASP A 307 3.97 -10.21 1.97
C ASP A 307 5.50 -10.28 1.97
N LEU A 308 6.17 -9.48 2.80
CA LEU A 308 7.63 -9.52 2.87
C LEU A 308 8.16 -10.88 3.36
N ASP A 309 7.37 -11.63 4.12
CA ASP A 309 7.76 -12.94 4.64
C ASP A 309 7.44 -14.10 3.66
N SER A 310 6.92 -13.83 2.44
CA SER A 310 6.64 -14.88 1.44
C SER A 310 7.81 -15.22 0.51
N GLY A 311 8.93 -14.51 0.63
CA GLY A 311 10.15 -14.74 -0.15
C GLY A 311 10.24 -13.91 -1.43
N ASP A 312 11.46 -13.87 -1.98
CA ASP A 312 11.81 -12.95 -3.08
C ASP A 312 11.10 -13.29 -4.39
N ALA A 313 10.99 -14.57 -4.75
CA ALA A 313 10.29 -15.02 -5.97
C ALA A 313 8.82 -14.58 -6.01
N VAL A 314 8.16 -14.57 -4.87
CA VAL A 314 6.78 -14.07 -4.75
C VAL A 314 6.73 -12.56 -4.96
N SER A 315 7.65 -11.82 -4.34
CA SER A 315 7.73 -10.37 -4.52
C SER A 315 8.04 -9.99 -5.96
N GLU A 316 8.94 -10.74 -6.60
CA GLU A 316 9.28 -10.61 -8.01
C GLU A 316 8.04 -10.82 -8.90
N LEU A 317 7.31 -11.92 -8.69
CA LEU A 317 6.09 -12.20 -9.43
C LEU A 317 5.06 -11.07 -9.31
N LEU A 318 4.78 -10.61 -8.08
CA LEU A 318 3.81 -9.54 -7.84
C LEU A 318 4.21 -8.22 -8.51
N MET A 319 5.50 -7.87 -8.49
CA MET A 319 5.99 -6.62 -9.06
C MET A 319 6.14 -6.69 -10.58
N TYR A 320 6.70 -7.78 -11.10
CA TYR A 320 6.86 -7.99 -12.53
C TYR A 320 5.51 -8.20 -13.20
N GLN A 321 4.78 -9.26 -12.84
CA GLN A 321 3.53 -9.61 -13.50
C GLN A 321 2.38 -8.66 -13.11
N GLY A 322 2.39 -8.15 -11.88
CA GLY A 322 1.32 -7.31 -11.36
C GLY A 322 1.47 -5.81 -11.65
N LEU A 323 2.70 -5.28 -11.70
CA LEU A 323 2.98 -3.86 -11.97
C LEU A 323 3.72 -3.61 -13.29
N GLY A 324 4.23 -4.64 -13.95
CA GLY A 324 5.09 -4.49 -15.14
C GLY A 324 6.48 -3.94 -14.81
N TRP A 325 6.94 -4.09 -13.57
CA TRP A 325 8.25 -3.58 -13.15
C TRP A 325 9.34 -4.58 -13.49
N ASN A 326 10.39 -4.10 -14.16
CA ASN A 326 11.55 -4.90 -14.55
C ASN A 326 12.63 -5.00 -13.46
N VAL A 327 12.45 -4.31 -12.33
CA VAL A 327 13.32 -4.37 -11.16
C VAL A 327 12.43 -4.56 -9.95
N THR A 328 12.74 -5.56 -9.13
CA THR A 328 11.89 -6.02 -8.04
C THR A 328 12.63 -6.01 -6.70
N LEU A 329 11.97 -6.47 -5.64
CA LEU A 329 12.59 -6.63 -4.32
C LEU A 329 13.65 -7.73 -4.29
N ALA A 330 13.64 -8.66 -5.26
CA ALA A 330 14.67 -9.69 -5.39
C ALA A 330 16.03 -9.10 -5.77
N GLU A 331 16.06 -8.01 -6.55
CA GLU A 331 17.31 -7.34 -6.93
C GLU A 331 17.66 -6.16 -6.01
N VAL A 332 16.68 -5.62 -5.26
CA VAL A 332 16.85 -4.39 -4.49
C VAL A 332 16.82 -4.65 -2.99
N HIS A 333 18.01 -4.70 -2.40
CA HIS A 333 18.20 -4.78 -0.95
C HIS A 333 18.69 -3.46 -0.36
N ALA A 334 17.83 -2.45 -0.40
CA ALA A 334 18.12 -1.12 0.12
C ALA A 334 17.94 -1.05 1.64
N ARG A 335 18.96 -0.54 2.36
CA ARG A 335 18.91 -0.29 3.81
C ARG A 335 18.49 -1.53 4.62
N THR A 336 19.11 -2.68 4.35
CA THR A 336 18.90 -3.87 5.18
C THR A 336 19.27 -3.58 6.63
N ALA A 337 18.73 -4.40 7.53
CA ALA A 337 19.00 -4.34 8.96
C ALA A 337 20.51 -4.29 9.26
N GLU A 338 21.27 -5.13 8.57
CA GLU A 338 22.72 -5.29 8.70
C GLU A 338 23.45 -4.04 8.21
N VAL A 339 23.07 -3.51 7.04
CA VAL A 339 23.66 -2.28 6.48
C VAL A 339 23.41 -1.10 7.41
N VAL A 340 22.20 -0.96 7.95
CA VAL A 340 21.88 0.12 8.89
C VAL A 340 22.65 -0.05 10.20
N SER A 341 22.74 -1.26 10.74
CA SER A 341 23.49 -1.55 11.98
C SER A 341 24.96 -1.20 11.82
N SER A 342 25.60 -1.72 10.76
CA SER A 342 27.01 -1.52 10.45
C SER A 342 27.31 -0.04 10.23
N LYS A 343 26.53 0.65 9.37
CA LYS A 343 26.72 2.08 9.08
C LYS A 343 26.59 2.97 10.32
N ASN A 344 25.75 2.57 11.29
CA ASN A 344 25.52 3.34 12.51
C ASN A 344 26.36 2.86 13.71
N ASN A 345 27.28 1.90 13.50
CA ASN A 345 28.09 1.29 14.56
C ASN A 345 27.22 0.83 15.75
N TYR A 346 26.09 0.19 15.46
CA TYR A 346 25.14 -0.31 16.44
C TYR A 346 25.14 -1.84 16.40
N SER A 347 25.11 -2.48 17.57
CA SER A 347 24.90 -3.93 17.69
C SER A 347 23.50 -4.21 18.20
N TYR A 348 22.86 -5.27 17.68
CA TYR A 348 21.56 -5.74 18.18
C TYR A 348 21.62 -6.19 19.64
N THR A 349 22.81 -6.51 20.14
CA THR A 349 23.06 -6.89 21.54
C THR A 349 23.46 -5.72 22.44
N GLU A 350 23.57 -4.49 21.91
CA GLU A 350 24.04 -3.33 22.67
C GLU A 350 23.06 -2.85 23.73
N CYS A 351 21.76 -2.94 23.43
CA CYS A 351 20.70 -2.67 24.40
C CYS A 351 19.89 -3.95 24.63
N ALA A 352 19.75 -4.36 25.89
CA ALA A 352 18.87 -5.45 26.27
C ALA A 352 17.41 -4.97 26.20
N ILE A 353 16.69 -5.29 25.11
CA ILE A 353 15.27 -4.92 24.92
C ILE A 353 14.32 -6.11 25.08
N GLU A 354 14.82 -7.25 25.54
CA GLU A 354 14.07 -8.51 25.60
C GLU A 354 12.89 -8.41 26.56
N LYS A 355 13.05 -7.70 27.69
CA LYS A 355 11.96 -7.49 28.65
C LYS A 355 10.89 -6.57 28.07
N LEU A 356 11.27 -5.50 27.37
CA LEU A 356 10.32 -4.67 26.64
C LEU A 356 9.53 -5.53 25.64
N LEU A 357 10.23 -6.29 24.79
CA LEU A 357 9.63 -7.15 23.77
C LEU A 357 8.69 -8.20 24.37
N ALA A 358 9.08 -8.85 25.47
CA ALA A 358 8.26 -9.83 26.16
C ALA A 358 6.90 -9.25 26.62
N GLU A 359 6.84 -7.97 26.93
CA GLU A 359 5.60 -7.30 27.33
C GLU A 359 4.74 -6.85 26.13
N VAL A 360 5.37 -6.29 25.09
CA VAL A 360 4.65 -5.65 23.98
C VAL A 360 4.26 -6.61 22.84
N VAL A 361 5.05 -7.66 22.61
CA VAL A 361 4.80 -8.65 21.55
C VAL A 361 3.46 -9.38 21.75
N PRO A 362 3.09 -9.84 22.95
CA PRO A 362 1.78 -10.45 23.16
C PRO A 362 0.61 -9.54 22.79
N ARG A 363 0.78 -8.22 22.89
CA ARG A 363 -0.26 -7.20 22.63
C ARG A 363 -0.49 -6.87 21.14
N GLN A 364 0.27 -7.48 20.21
CA GLN A 364 0.13 -7.28 18.75
C GLN A 364 -1.03 -8.08 18.12
N GLY A 365 -2.08 -8.40 18.89
CA GLY A 365 -3.19 -9.25 18.44
C GLY A 365 -3.85 -8.74 17.14
N PRO A 366 -4.37 -7.50 17.13
CA PRO A 366 -4.92 -6.89 15.92
C PRO A 366 -3.99 -6.91 14.71
N ASP A 367 -2.70 -6.59 14.87
CA ASP A 367 -1.73 -6.63 13.76
C ASP A 367 -1.51 -8.04 13.21
N ARG A 368 -1.46 -9.07 14.07
CA ARG A 368 -1.37 -10.47 13.64
C ARG A 368 -2.58 -10.86 12.80
N GLU A 369 -3.77 -10.44 13.23
CA GLU A 369 -5.01 -10.74 12.53
C GLU A 369 -5.10 -10.03 11.16
N LEU A 370 -4.70 -8.76 11.09
CA LEU A 370 -4.64 -8.03 9.84
C LEU A 370 -3.58 -8.64 8.89
N TYR A 371 -2.41 -9.00 9.42
CA TYR A 371 -1.35 -9.66 8.65
C TYR A 371 -1.80 -11.00 8.07
N ARG A 372 -2.50 -11.84 8.84
CA ARG A 372 -3.07 -13.11 8.34
C ARG A 372 -4.01 -12.89 7.16
N LEU A 373 -4.89 -11.88 7.24
CA LEU A 373 -5.75 -11.51 6.11
C LEU A 373 -4.90 -11.06 4.91
N GLY A 374 -3.95 -10.16 5.13
CA GLY A 374 -3.08 -9.65 4.07
C GLY A 374 -2.28 -10.74 3.35
N ARG A 375 -1.75 -11.71 4.09
CA ARG A 375 -1.06 -12.88 3.52
C ARG A 375 -1.99 -13.74 2.68
N MET A 376 -3.23 -13.96 3.12
CA MET A 376 -4.23 -14.69 2.34
C MET A 376 -4.58 -13.96 1.04
N LEU A 377 -4.76 -12.64 1.09
CA LEU A 377 -5.04 -11.83 -0.10
C LEU A 377 -3.84 -11.81 -1.07
N SER A 378 -2.63 -11.68 -0.54
CA SER A 378 -1.39 -11.79 -1.31
C SER A 378 -1.29 -13.14 -2.01
N LEU A 379 -1.63 -14.24 -1.33
CA LEU A 379 -1.64 -15.58 -1.94
C LEU A 379 -2.65 -15.70 -3.08
N LEU A 380 -3.83 -15.09 -2.97
CA LEU A 380 -4.80 -15.06 -4.07
C LEU A 380 -4.26 -14.29 -5.28
N ASP A 381 -3.62 -13.15 -5.04
CA ASP A 381 -2.99 -12.36 -6.11
C ASP A 381 -1.82 -13.15 -6.75
N GLN A 382 -1.02 -13.86 -5.95
CA GLN A 382 0.04 -14.75 -6.43
C GLN A 382 -0.50 -15.86 -7.33
N LEU A 383 -1.57 -16.54 -6.90
CA LEU A 383 -2.20 -17.60 -7.70
C LEU A 383 -2.66 -17.08 -9.06
N LEU A 384 -3.27 -15.90 -9.12
CA LEU A 384 -3.65 -15.28 -10.39
C LEU A 384 -2.43 -15.01 -11.28
N LEU A 385 -1.42 -14.35 -10.72
CA LEU A 385 -0.29 -13.85 -11.48
C LEU A 385 0.64 -14.97 -11.94
N ALA A 386 0.92 -15.95 -11.07
CA ALA A 386 1.70 -17.14 -11.43
C ALA A 386 1.00 -17.88 -12.56
N TRP A 387 -0.31 -18.03 -12.45
CA TRP A 387 -1.06 -18.74 -13.46
C TRP A 387 -1.10 -18.00 -14.80
N ALA A 388 -1.29 -16.67 -14.79
CA ALA A 388 -1.16 -15.85 -15.98
C ALA A 388 0.23 -16.01 -16.63
N GLN A 389 1.29 -16.03 -15.84
CA GLN A 389 2.66 -16.25 -16.31
C GLN A 389 2.84 -17.65 -16.92
N ASP A 390 2.32 -18.70 -16.28
CA ASP A 390 2.41 -20.10 -16.74
C ASP A 390 1.77 -20.30 -18.13
N ILE A 391 0.67 -19.61 -18.41
CA ILE A 391 0.01 -19.64 -19.72
C ILE A 391 0.61 -18.63 -20.72
N GLY A 392 1.76 -18.05 -20.40
CA GLY A 392 2.56 -17.18 -21.28
C GLY A 392 2.06 -15.74 -21.39
N LEU A 393 1.16 -15.28 -20.52
CA LEU A 393 0.77 -13.87 -20.50
C LEU A 393 1.89 -13.02 -19.92
N ARG A 394 2.15 -11.88 -20.55
CA ARG A 394 3.13 -10.88 -20.10
C ARG A 394 2.42 -9.65 -19.54
N PRO A 395 3.09 -8.88 -18.67
CA PRO A 395 2.61 -7.57 -18.21
C PRO A 395 2.77 -6.49 -19.29
N GLU A 396 2.43 -6.84 -20.53
CA GLU A 396 2.36 -5.93 -21.67
C GLU A 396 0.87 -5.75 -22.00
N PRO A 397 0.40 -4.51 -22.24
CA PRO A 397 -0.95 -4.33 -22.72
C PRO A 397 -1.11 -5.07 -24.04
N SER A 398 -2.19 -5.84 -24.16
CA SER A 398 -2.49 -6.62 -25.36
C SER A 398 -2.35 -5.73 -26.61
N ALA A 399 -1.50 -6.14 -27.54
CA ALA A 399 -1.20 -5.43 -28.78
C ALA A 399 -2.46 -5.11 -29.63
N ALA A 400 -3.61 -5.73 -29.32
CA ALA A 400 -4.90 -5.45 -29.95
C ALA A 400 -5.35 -3.98 -29.85
N ASN A 401 -4.79 -3.16 -28.94
CA ASN A 401 -5.07 -1.72 -28.82
C ASN A 401 -3.87 -0.80 -29.15
N ALA A 402 -2.74 -1.36 -29.61
CA ALA A 402 -1.49 -0.63 -29.80
C ALA A 402 -1.09 -0.44 -31.28
N THR A 403 -2.06 -0.36 -32.19
CA THR A 403 -1.79 0.14 -33.55
C THR A 403 -1.76 1.66 -33.54
N ALA A 404 -0.60 2.25 -33.27
CA ALA A 404 -0.36 3.65 -33.62
C ALA A 404 1.10 3.91 -34.04
N VAL A 405 1.16 4.59 -35.18
CA VAL A 405 2.31 5.07 -35.93
C VAL A 405 3.14 6.03 -35.06
N VAL A 406 4.35 5.63 -34.67
CA VAL A 406 5.32 6.55 -34.07
C VAL A 406 5.96 7.35 -35.20
N SER A 407 5.66 8.66 -35.23
CA SER A 407 6.36 9.59 -36.13
C SER A 407 7.82 9.75 -35.68
N PRO A 408 8.80 9.68 -36.60
CA PRO A 408 10.20 9.81 -36.25
C PRO A 408 10.57 11.28 -36.06
N GLY A 409 10.56 11.76 -34.82
CA GLY A 409 11.04 13.10 -34.46
C GLY A 409 11.00 13.35 -32.96
N GLU A 410 12.17 13.30 -32.31
CA GLU A 410 12.46 13.92 -31.01
C GLU A 410 11.57 13.56 -29.81
N ALA A 411 11.17 12.30 -29.63
CA ALA A 411 10.54 11.88 -28.39
C ALA A 411 11.60 11.55 -27.32
N GLU A 412 11.65 12.34 -26.25
CA GLU A 412 12.20 11.88 -24.96
C GLU A 412 11.69 10.45 -24.72
N SER A 413 12.60 9.51 -24.45
CA SER A 413 12.27 8.10 -24.23
C SER A 413 11.05 8.00 -23.31
N PRO A 414 9.93 7.36 -23.73
CA PRO A 414 8.70 7.37 -22.97
C PRO A 414 8.95 6.88 -21.55
N ILE A 415 8.45 7.64 -20.57
CA ILE A 415 8.63 7.35 -19.13
C ILE A 415 7.86 6.06 -18.80
N ARG A 416 8.59 4.96 -18.66
CA ARG A 416 8.01 3.62 -18.43
C ARG A 416 7.90 3.30 -16.94
N CYS A 417 6.79 3.60 -16.28
CA CYS A 417 6.51 3.10 -14.92
C CYS A 417 5.70 1.79 -14.98
N GLY A 418 6.26 0.78 -15.67
CA GLY A 418 5.59 -0.50 -15.94
C GLY A 418 4.24 -0.34 -16.62
N LEU A 419 3.19 -0.97 -16.06
CA LEU A 419 1.80 -0.89 -16.54
C LEU A 419 1.17 0.51 -16.41
N MET A 420 1.82 1.48 -15.76
CA MET A 420 1.32 2.86 -15.63
C MET A 420 1.97 3.83 -16.65
N ASP A 421 2.63 3.30 -17.67
CA ASP A 421 3.19 4.11 -18.75
C ASP A 421 2.07 4.85 -19.51
N LYS A 422 2.24 6.18 -19.67
CA LYS A 422 1.26 7.05 -20.33
C LYS A 422 1.12 6.76 -21.82
N SER A 423 2.15 6.18 -22.46
CA SER A 423 2.12 5.82 -23.89
C SER A 423 0.99 4.84 -24.23
N TYR A 424 0.51 4.05 -23.26
CA TYR A 424 -0.60 3.14 -23.45
C TYR A 424 -1.98 3.81 -23.55
N ARG A 425 -2.07 5.12 -23.30
CA ARG A 425 -3.34 5.85 -23.28
C ARG A 425 -3.61 6.66 -24.53
N SER A 426 -2.57 7.05 -25.27
CA SER A 426 -2.71 7.91 -26.45
C SER A 426 -3.40 7.23 -27.64
N THR A 427 -3.82 5.97 -27.52
CA THR A 427 -4.32 5.18 -28.64
C THR A 427 -5.84 4.93 -28.68
N GLY A 428 -6.67 5.46 -27.76
CA GLY A 428 -8.11 5.18 -27.94
C GLY A 428 -9.15 5.64 -26.92
N VAL A 429 -8.88 6.54 -25.97
CA VAL A 429 -9.94 7.07 -25.10
C VAL A 429 -9.98 8.60 -25.23
N PRO A 430 -11.04 9.20 -25.81
CA PRO A 430 -11.19 10.65 -25.80
C PRO A 430 -11.20 11.11 -24.33
N PRO A 431 -10.51 12.21 -23.99
CA PRO A 431 -10.53 12.73 -22.64
C PRO A 431 -11.99 12.93 -22.21
N ALA A 432 -12.33 12.44 -21.02
CA ALA A 432 -13.63 12.69 -20.41
C ALA A 432 -13.86 14.21 -20.45
N GLU A 433 -14.97 14.63 -21.06
CA GLU A 433 -15.34 16.02 -21.28
C GLU A 433 -14.91 16.89 -20.09
N GLU A 434 -14.06 17.87 -20.36
CA GLU A 434 -13.82 18.96 -19.43
C GLU A 434 -15.19 19.56 -19.12
N VAL A 435 -15.70 19.29 -17.92
CA VAL A 435 -16.85 19.98 -17.37
C VAL A 435 -16.50 21.46 -17.42
N ASN A 436 -17.19 22.17 -18.33
CA ASN A 436 -17.09 23.61 -18.49
C ASN A 436 -17.09 24.25 -17.11
N LYS A 437 -15.94 24.83 -16.73
CA LYS A 437 -15.90 25.80 -15.66
C LYS A 437 -16.61 27.04 -16.20
N GLU A 438 -17.91 27.13 -15.92
CA GLU A 438 -18.60 28.40 -15.96
C GLU A 438 -17.83 29.38 -15.07
N GLU A 439 -17.45 30.50 -15.66
CA GLU A 439 -16.89 31.66 -14.99
C GLU A 439 -17.84 32.10 -13.88
N VAL A 440 -17.46 31.84 -12.63
CA VAL A 440 -18.03 32.56 -11.49
C VAL A 440 -17.29 33.88 -11.44
N GLU A 441 -17.89 34.91 -12.02
CA GLU A 441 -17.51 36.31 -11.79
C GLU A 441 -17.51 36.57 -10.28
N HIS A 442 -16.32 36.86 -9.72
CA HIS A 442 -16.19 37.40 -8.38
C HIS A 442 -16.46 38.90 -8.45
N GLU A 443 -17.62 39.32 -7.95
CA GLU A 443 -17.87 40.71 -7.58
C GLU A 443 -16.95 41.13 -6.42
N ASP A 444 -16.17 42.18 -6.66
CA ASP A 444 -15.40 42.93 -5.67
C ASP A 444 -16.32 43.53 -4.59
N PRO A 445 -16.11 43.28 -3.28
CA PRO A 445 -16.71 44.09 -2.26
C PRO A 445 -15.88 45.36 -2.06
N ALA A 446 -16.47 46.47 -2.50
CA ALA A 446 -16.01 47.82 -2.29
C ALA A 446 -15.71 48.14 -0.81
N ALA A 447 -14.69 48.97 -0.65
CA ALA A 447 -14.29 49.63 0.59
C ALA A 447 -15.45 50.40 1.25
N ALA A 448 -15.63 50.18 2.55
CA ALA A 448 -16.41 51.05 3.42
C ALA A 448 -15.47 51.66 4.48
N ASN A 449 -15.09 52.91 4.22
CA ASN A 449 -14.68 53.86 5.25
C ASN A 449 -15.91 54.20 6.13
N GLY A 450 -15.70 54.29 7.44
CA GLY A 450 -16.69 54.81 8.38
C GLY A 450 -16.04 55.19 9.69
N ASN A 451 -15.71 56.47 9.82
CA ASN A 451 -15.42 57.14 11.09
C ASN A 451 -16.64 57.06 12.02
N GLU A 452 -16.42 56.64 13.27
CA GLU A 452 -16.74 57.38 14.51
C GLU A 452 -16.14 56.66 15.73
#